data_AF-A0A9X2DT60-F1
#
_entry.id   AF-A0A9X2DT60-F1
#
_cell.length_a   1.000
_cell.length_b   1.000
_cell.length_c   1.000
_cell.angle_alpha   90.00
_cell.angle_beta   90.00
_cell.angle_gamma   90.00
#
_symmetry.space_group_name_H-M   'P 1'
#
loop_
_entity.id
_entity.type
_entity.pdbx_description
1 polymer ?
#
loop_
_entity_poly.entity_id
_entity_poly.type
_entity_poly.pdbx_seq_one_letter_code
_entity_poly.pdbx_strand_id
1 'polypeptide(L)' 'MRETHEFYSGHIHGAVNIPLSRLKQRLKELPKDKELILYCQSGMRNKQAARILQKKNYTDVSHLS' A
#
# COMPACT_ATOMS: atom_id res chain seq x y z
N MET A 1 -2.84 -3.65 0.44
CA MET A 1 -3.69 -3.30 -0.70
C MET A 1 -4.80 -4.31 -0.82
N ARG A 2 -6.00 -3.92 -0.40
CA ARG A 2 -7.18 -4.77 -0.39
C ARG A 2 -8.24 -4.16 -1.30
N GLU A 3 -9.08 -4.98 -1.90
CA GLU A 3 -10.22 -4.46 -2.65
C GLU A 3 -11.20 -3.77 -1.69
N THR A 4 -12.01 -2.85 -2.21
CA THR A 4 -12.89 -2.00 -1.40
C THR A 4 -13.76 -2.81 -0.44
N HIS A 5 -14.31 -3.94 -0.88
CA HIS A 5 -15.14 -4.81 -0.05
C HIS A 5 -14.35 -5.52 1.07
N GLU A 6 -13.11 -5.95 0.83
CA GLU A 6 -12.22 -6.53 1.84
C GLU A 6 -11.77 -5.50 2.88
N PHE A 7 -11.67 -4.23 2.49
CA PHE A 7 -11.32 -3.15 3.41
C PHE A 7 -12.49 -2.80 4.33
N TYR A 8 -13.71 -2.77 3.79
CA TYR A 8 -14.93 -2.54 4.56
C TYR A 8 -15.27 -3.68 5.52
N SER A 9 -14.93 -4.94 5.20
CA SER A 9 -15.18 -6.08 6.09
C SER A 9 -14.27 -6.12 7.33
N GLY A 10 -13.24 -5.26 7.40
CA GLY A 10 -12.42 -5.04 8.59
C GLY A 10 -11.02 -4.59 8.21
N HIS A 11 -10.52 -3.49 8.77
CA HIS A 11 -9.21 -2.92 8.47
C HIS A 11 -8.51 -2.37 9.69
N ILE A 12 -7.18 -2.23 9.60
CA ILE A 12 -6.39 -1.53 10.62
C ILE A 12 -6.88 -0.08 10.66
N HIS A 13 -7.29 0.39 11.84
CA HIS A 13 -7.79 1.75 12.02
C HIS A 13 -6.76 2.77 11.52
N GLY A 14 -7.21 3.75 10.73
CA GLY A 14 -6.33 4.75 10.10
C GLY A 14 -5.63 4.29 8.81
N ALA A 15 -5.80 3.03 8.38
CA ALA A 15 -5.26 2.58 7.10
C ALA A 15 -5.93 3.30 5.92
N VAL A 16 -5.15 3.64 4.90
CA VAL A 16 -5.68 4.18 3.64
C VAL A 16 -5.83 3.04 2.64
N ASN A 17 -7.03 2.90 2.05
CA ASN A 17 -7.23 1.91 1.01
C ASN A 17 -6.76 2.43 -0.35
N ILE A 18 -5.60 1.94 -0.80
CA ILE A 18 -5.10 2.11 -2.17
C ILE A 18 -4.93 0.72 -2.80
N PRO A 19 -5.85 0.32 -3.70
CA PRO A 19 -5.70 -0.91 -4.47
C PRO A 19 -4.45 -0.85 -5.36
N LEU A 20 -3.80 -2.00 -5.57
CA LEU A 20 -2.57 -2.08 -6.36
C LEU A 20 -2.75 -1.55 -7.79
N SER A 21 -3.91 -1.80 -8.39
CA SER A 21 -4.29 -1.30 -9.72
C SER A 21 -4.30 0.22 -9.82
N ARG A 22 -4.64 0.92 -8.73
CA ARG A 22 -4.72 2.39 -8.65
C ARG A 22 -3.48 3.04 -8.04
N LEU A 23 -2.54 2.24 -7.49
CA LEU A 23 -1.36 2.74 -6.80
C LEU A 23 -0.57 3.75 -7.63
N LYS A 24 -0.30 3.44 -8.91
CA LYS A 24 0.48 4.30 -9.80
C LYS A 24 -0.17 5.67 -10.04
N GLN A 25 -1.50 5.71 -10.11
CA GLN A 25 -2.27 6.94 -10.34
C GLN A 25 -2.37 7.77 -9.05
N ARG A 26 -2.45 7.08 -7.90
CA ARG A 26 -2.61 7.68 -6.56
C ARG A 26 -1.29 7.89 -5.82
N LEU A 27 -0.14 7.82 -6.50
CA LEU A 27 1.18 8.04 -5.89
C LEU A 27 1.31 9.40 -5.19
N LYS A 28 0.55 10.41 -5.63
CA LYS A 28 0.58 11.76 -5.04
C LYS A 28 -0.06 11.84 -3.65
N GLU A 29 -0.86 10.84 -3.29
CA GLU A 29 -1.55 10.79 -1.99
C GLU A 29 -0.67 10.16 -0.90
N LEU A 30 0.48 9.59 -1.29
CA LEU A 30 1.41 8.96 -0.37
C LEU A 30 2.45 9.97 0.12
N PRO A 31 2.67 10.09 1.44
CA PRO A 31 3.76 10.89 1.97
C PRO A 31 5.10 10.25 1.58
N LYS A 32 6.06 11.08 1.16
CA LYS A 32 7.42 10.66 0.81
C LYS A 32 8.40 10.74 1.99
N ASP A 33 8.02 11.51 2.99
CA ASP A 33 8.75 11.86 4.20
C ASP A 33 8.46 10.92 5.38
N LYS A 34 7.62 9.90 5.18
CA LYS A 34 7.16 8.97 6.22
C LYS A 34 7.31 7.52 5.79
N GLU A 35 7.49 6.64 6.76
CA GLU A 35 7.43 5.20 6.55
C GLU A 35 6.05 4.78 6.00
N LEU A 36 6.06 4.00 4.93
CA LEU A 36 4.87 3.40 4.35
C LEU A 36 4.79 1.91 4.71
N ILE A 37 3.79 1.55 5.51
CA ILE A 37 3.52 0.15 5.87
C ILE A 37 2.43 -0.41 4.96
N LEU A 38 2.79 -1.40 4.14
CA LEU A 38 1.89 -2.07 3.20
C LEU A 38 1.37 -3.38 3.79
N TYR A 39 0.06 -3.58 3.82
CA TYR A 39 -0.55 -4.86 4.26
C TYR A 39 -1.65 -5.32 3.29
N CYS A 40 -1.72 -6.62 2.96
CA CYS A 40 -2.72 -7.21 2.07
C CYS A 40 -3.05 -8.60 2.57
N GLN A 41 -4.13 -9.21 2.06
CA GLN A 41 -4.60 -10.49 2.59
C GLN A 41 -3.59 -11.66 2.47
N SER A 42 -2.69 -11.63 1.49
CA SER A 42 -1.84 -12.78 1.13
C SER A 42 -0.35 -12.44 0.91
N GLY A 43 0.09 -11.25 1.31
CA GLY A 43 1.45 -10.75 1.10
C GLY A 43 1.87 -10.45 -0.36
N MET A 44 1.30 -11.10 -1.38
CA MET A 44 1.73 -10.99 -2.79
C MET A 44 1.55 -9.57 -3.35
N ARG A 45 0.40 -8.95 -3.09
CA ARG A 45 0.06 -7.60 -3.58
C ARG A 45 0.98 -6.54 -2.97
N ASN A 46 1.40 -6.72 -1.71
CA ASN A 46 2.32 -5.80 -1.04
C ASN A 46 3.72 -5.84 -1.64
N LYS A 47 4.25 -7.04 -1.94
CA LYS A 47 5.60 -7.16 -2.55
C LYS A 47 5.66 -6.44 -3.89
N GLN A 48 4.61 -6.52 -4.70
CA GLN A 48 4.54 -5.81 -5.97
C GLN A 48 4.42 -4.29 -5.78
N ALA A 49 3.60 -3.85 -4.82
CA ALA A 49 3.49 -2.43 -4.47
C ALA A 49 4.81 -1.83 -3.97
N ALA A 50 5.51 -2.54 -3.07
CA ALA A 50 6.79 -2.10 -2.53
C ALA A 50 7.81 -1.85 -3.64
N ARG A 51 7.90 -2.76 -4.63
CA ARG A 51 8.77 -2.58 -5.81
C ARG A 51 8.40 -1.36 -6.64
N ILE A 52 7.09 -1.06 -6.78
CA ILE A 52 6.64 0.13 -7.52
C ILE A 52 7.05 1.40 -6.77
N LEU A 53 6.88 1.42 -5.45
CA LEU A 53 7.22 2.56 -4.60
C LEU A 53 8.73 2.81 -4.55
N GLN A 54 9.55 1.76 -4.39
CA GLN A 54 11.00 1.85 -4.45
C GLN A 54 11.49 2.46 -5.79
N LYS A 55 10.92 2.03 -6.92
CA LYS A 55 11.20 2.63 -8.25
C LYS A 55 10.78 4.09 -8.38
N LYS A 56 9.96 4.60 -7.46
CA LYS A 56 9.46 5.98 -7.41
C LYS A 56 10.13 6.79 -6.29
N ASN A 57 11.26 6.32 -5.79
CA ASN A 57 12.08 6.94 -4.75
C ASN A 57 11.37 7.04 -3.39
N TYR A 58 10.47 6.11 -3.09
CA TYR A 58 10.03 5.88 -1.71
C TYR A 58 11.08 4.99 -1.04
N THR A 59 11.83 5.57 -0.11
CA THR A 59 12.97 4.92 0.53
C THR A 59 12.59 4.12 1.77
N ASP A 60 11.45 4.44 2.38
CA ASP A 60 11.01 3.86 3.64
C ASP A 60 9.68 3.10 3.44
N VAL A 61 9.78 1.86 2.95
CA VAL A 61 8.65 1.02 2.58
C VAL A 61 8.77 -0.37 3.20
N SER A 62 7.94 -0.62 4.21
CA SER A 62 7.82 -1.88 4.92
C SER A 62 6.54 -2.61 4.51
N HIS A 63 6.50 -3.94 4.64
CA HIS A 63 5.26 -4.70 4.44
C HIS A 63 5.00 -5.67 5.58
N LEU A 64 3.75 -5.69 6.03
CA LEU A 64 3.25 -6.71 6.94
C LEU A 64 2.85 -7.93 6.10
N SER A 65 3.38 -9.08 6.52
CA SER A 65 3.15 -10.40 5.92
C SER A 65 1.81 -10.95 6.37
#